data_AF-I1JI61-F1
#
_entry.id   AF-I1JI61-F1
#
_cell.length_a   1.000
_cell.length_b   1.000
_cell.length_c   1.000
_cell.angle_alpha   90.00
_cell.angle_beta   90.00
_cell.angle_gamma   90.00
#
_symmetry.space_group_name_H-M   'P 1'
#
loop_
_entity.id
_entity.type
_entity.pdbx_description
1 polymer ?
#
loop_
_entity_poly.entity_id
_entity_poly.type
_entity_poly.pdbx_seq_one_letter_code
_entity_poly.pdbx_strand_id
1 'polypeptide(L)'
;MMLDMLPQDLAFTVLVPSEDAFKRDLRLSVNDSFKPDKFNDTYAIVSRILGFSAVPGTLSLANVQLGELVNYDSSSGFPLYFSKDINGMLVKEILVHVMDGVIMDAEFEESILAEDDTEED
;
A
#
# COMPACT_ATOMS: atom_id res chain seq x y z
N MET A 1 4.01 -4.55 10.46
CA MET A 1 3.58 -3.15 10.62
C MET A 1 2.27 -2.88 9.89
N MET A 2 2.23 -2.79 8.56
CA MET A 2 0.99 -2.49 7.82
C MET A 2 -0.18 -3.42 8.16
N LEU A 3 0.06 -4.74 8.13
CA LEU A 3 -0.99 -5.73 8.40
C LEU A 3 -1.49 -5.70 9.85
N ASP A 4 -0.67 -5.23 10.78
CA ASP A 4 -1.04 -5.14 12.21
C ASP A 4 -2.04 -4.00 12.46
N MET A 5 -2.22 -3.11 11.48
CA MET A 5 -3.16 -1.99 11.54
C MET A 5 -4.55 -2.33 10.98
N LEU A 6 -4.72 -3.53 10.40
CA LEU A 6 -5.99 -3.96 9.83
C LEU A 6 -6.86 -4.66 10.87
N PRO A 7 -8.20 -4.52 10.76
CA PRO A 7 -9.12 -5.31 11.57
C PRO A 7 -8.94 -6.81 11.26
N GLN A 8 -8.91 -7.64 12.30
CA GLN A 8 -8.72 -9.10 12.15
C GLN A 8 -10.01 -9.85 11.80
N ASP A 9 -11.16 -9.20 11.94
CA ASP A 9 -12.50 -9.76 11.77
C ASP A 9 -13.15 -9.43 10.42
N LEU A 10 -12.43 -8.71 9.55
CA LEU A 10 -12.91 -8.27 8.26
C LEU A 10 -11.97 -8.73 7.14
N ALA A 11 -12.55 -9.09 5.99
CA ALA A 11 -11.79 -9.47 4.82
C ALA A 11 -11.26 -8.22 4.10
N PHE A 12 -9.96 -8.23 3.78
CA PHE A 12 -9.30 -7.21 2.99
C PHE A 12 -8.36 -7.82 1.98
N THR A 13 -8.20 -7.12 0.85
CA THR A 13 -7.08 -7.29 -0.05
C THR A 13 -6.18 -6.08 0.08
N VAL A 14 -4.89 -6.30 0.31
CA VAL A 14 -3.94 -5.25 0.63
C VAL A 14 -2.77 -5.32 -0.34
N LEU A 15 -2.50 -4.18 -0.96
CA LEU A 15 -1.38 -4.01 -1.88
C LEU A 15 -0.19 -3.45 -1.09
N VAL A 16 0.71 -4.33 -0.69
CA VAL A 16 1.83 -3.99 0.18
C VAL A 16 3.06 -3.68 -0.67
N PRO A 17 3.76 -2.56 -0.45
CA PRO A 17 5.02 -2.28 -1.12
C PRO A 17 6.07 -3.34 -0.78
N SER A 18 6.94 -3.68 -1.72
CA SER A 18 8.16 -4.42 -1.43
C SER A 18 9.05 -3.61 -0.47
N GLU A 19 9.97 -4.25 0.24
CA GLU A 19 10.89 -3.53 1.13
C GLU A 19 11.72 -2.49 0.36
N ASP A 20 12.09 -2.79 -0.89
CA ASP A 20 12.83 -1.86 -1.75
C ASP A 20 11.97 -0.67 -2.16
N ALA A 21 10.70 -0.90 -2.55
CA ALA A 21 9.76 0.17 -2.87
C ALA A 21 9.44 1.02 -1.63
N PHE A 22 9.28 0.39 -0.47
CA PHE A 22 9.04 1.08 0.79
C PHE A 22 10.20 2.04 1.12
N LYS A 23 11.46 1.59 0.97
CA LYS A 23 12.63 2.45 1.17
C LYS A 23 12.78 3.51 0.09
N ARG A 24 12.57 3.16 -1.17
CA ARG A 24 12.79 4.05 -2.31
C ARG A 24 11.73 5.14 -2.39
N ASP A 25 10.47 4.75 -2.29
CA ASP A 25 9.33 5.62 -2.61
C ASP A 25 8.81 6.35 -1.37
N LEU A 26 8.98 5.77 -0.17
CA LEU A 26 8.60 6.44 1.09
C LEU A 26 9.78 6.98 1.87
N ARG A 27 11.01 6.68 1.44
CA ARG A 27 12.23 7.07 2.16
C ARG A 27 12.26 6.56 3.60
N LEU A 28 11.48 5.51 3.88
CA LEU A 28 11.39 4.88 5.19
C LEU A 28 12.20 3.59 5.21
N SER A 29 13.08 3.47 6.19
CA SER A 29 13.77 2.23 6.51
C SER A 29 12.98 1.50 7.58
N VAL A 30 12.57 0.25 7.31
CA VAL A 30 11.82 -0.59 8.28
C VAL A 30 12.52 -0.65 9.65
N ASN A 31 13.86 -0.60 9.68
CA ASN A 31 14.62 -0.63 10.92
C ASN A 31 14.59 0.72 11.67
N ASP A 32 14.55 1.83 10.94
CA ASP A 32 14.49 3.17 11.52
C ASP A 32 13.05 3.57 11.91
N SER A 33 12.05 2.97 11.27
CA SER A 33 10.62 3.16 11.53
C SER A 33 10.20 2.86 12.98
N PHE A 34 10.97 2.06 13.70
CA PHE A 34 10.69 1.73 15.11
C PHE A 34 11.38 2.67 16.11
N LYS A 35 12.17 3.65 15.65
CA LYS A 35 12.78 4.64 16.54
C LYS A 35 11.70 5.56 17.13
N PRO A 36 11.71 5.87 18.44
CA PRO A 36 10.63 6.60 19.10
C PRO A 36 10.33 7.97 18.49
N ASP A 37 11.36 8.64 18.00
CA ASP A 37 11.31 9.96 17.36
C ASP A 37 10.71 9.93 15.94
N LYS A 38 10.79 8.79 15.23
CA LYS A 38 10.24 8.63 13.87
C LYS A 38 8.97 7.79 13.80
N PHE A 39 8.57 7.18 14.92
CA PHE A 39 7.47 6.24 14.97
C PHE A 39 6.14 6.89 14.58
N ASN A 40 5.87 8.11 15.04
CA ASN A 40 4.62 8.80 14.74
C ASN A 40 4.49 9.13 13.25
N ASP A 41 5.55 9.65 12.64
CA ASP A 41 5.54 10.02 11.22
C ASP A 41 5.44 8.78 10.35
N THR A 42 6.22 7.74 10.69
CA THR A 42 6.12 6.43 10.03
C THR A 42 4.69 5.88 10.14
N TYR A 43 4.09 5.91 11.34
CA TYR A 43 2.73 5.42 11.55
C TYR A 43 1.72 6.21 10.73
N ALA A 44 1.85 7.54 10.66
CA ALA A 44 0.98 8.40 9.86
C ALA A 44 1.10 8.09 8.36
N ILE A 45 2.32 8.00 7.84
CA ILE A 45 2.60 7.67 6.44
C ILE A 45 2.01 6.30 6.10
N VAL A 46 2.29 5.30 6.93
CA VAL A 46 1.80 3.95 6.68
C VAL A 46 0.29 3.81 6.83
N SER A 47 -0.32 4.53 7.78
CA SER A 47 -1.79 4.62 7.86
C SER A 47 -2.39 5.18 6.57
N ARG A 48 -1.78 6.22 6.03
CA ARG A 48 -2.26 6.90 4.83
C ARG A 48 -2.17 5.99 3.60
N ILE A 49 -1.03 5.32 3.42
CA ILE A 49 -0.82 4.34 2.35
C ILE A 49 -1.79 3.17 2.46
N LEU A 50 -2.03 2.67 3.68
CA LEU A 50 -3.00 1.60 3.92
C LEU A 50 -4.40 2.01 3.42
N GLY A 51 -4.76 3.29 3.61
CA GLY A 51 -6.01 3.85 3.08
C GLY A 51 -6.14 3.70 1.56
N PHE A 52 -5.07 3.94 0.81
CA PHE A 52 -5.07 3.81 -0.66
C PHE A 52 -4.89 2.38 -1.16
N SER A 53 -4.23 1.53 -0.38
CA SER A 53 -3.80 0.19 -0.82
C SER A 53 -4.70 -0.95 -0.33
N ALA A 54 -5.55 -0.71 0.66
CA ALA A 54 -6.49 -1.70 1.18
C ALA A 54 -7.83 -1.58 0.47
N VAL A 55 -8.29 -2.68 -0.11
CA VAL A 55 -9.62 -2.84 -0.71
C VAL A 55 -10.48 -3.69 0.23
N PRO A 56 -11.66 -3.20 0.67
CA PRO A 56 -12.60 -4.01 1.44
C PRO A 56 -13.05 -5.24 0.65
N GLY A 57 -12.95 -6.42 1.28
CA GLY A 57 -13.29 -7.70 0.68
C GLY A 57 -12.10 -8.45 0.07
N THR A 58 -12.39 -9.65 -0.42
CA THR A 58 -11.38 -10.51 -1.07
C THR A 58 -11.45 -10.34 -2.58
N LEU A 59 -10.38 -9.81 -3.17
CA LEU A 59 -10.22 -9.75 -4.61
C LEU A 59 -9.80 -11.12 -5.13
N SER A 60 -10.72 -11.80 -5.80
CA SER A 60 -10.39 -13.06 -6.46
C SER A 60 -9.97 -12.81 -7.90
N LEU A 61 -8.65 -12.80 -8.16
CA LEU A 61 -8.10 -12.80 -9.53
C LEU A 61 -8.46 -14.07 -10.32
N ALA A 62 -9.05 -15.09 -9.69
CA ALA A 62 -9.60 -16.24 -10.40
C ALA A 62 -10.77 -15.84 -11.32
N ASN A 63 -11.49 -14.77 -10.98
CA ASN A 63 -12.65 -14.30 -11.73
C ASN A 63 -12.31 -13.25 -12.78
N VAL A 64 -11.09 -12.69 -12.75
CA VAL A 64 -10.63 -11.69 -13.72
C VAL A 64 -10.04 -12.43 -14.93
N GLN A 65 -10.57 -12.19 -16.12
CA GLN A 65 -10.04 -12.77 -17.35
C GLN A 65 -8.70 -12.11 -17.73
N LEU A 66 -7.87 -12.83 -18.49
CA LEU A 66 -6.61 -12.29 -18.99
C LEU A 66 -6.89 -11.06 -19.88
N GLY A 67 -6.28 -9.92 -19.54
CA GLY A 67 -6.50 -8.65 -20.25
C GLY A 67 -7.81 -7.92 -19.91
N GLU A 68 -8.65 -8.48 -19.03
CA GLU A 68 -9.82 -7.77 -18.49
C GLU A 68 -9.38 -6.76 -17.43
N LEU A 69 -9.97 -5.56 -17.49
CA LEU A 69 -9.77 -4.50 -16.50
C LEU A 69 -10.97 -4.51 -15.55
N VAL A 70 -10.70 -4.69 -14.26
CA VAL A 70 -11.70 -4.59 -13.20
C VAL A 70 -11.34 -3.42 -12.28
N ASN A 71 -12.36 -2.78 -11.69
CA ASN A 71 -12.16 -1.69 -10.75
C ASN A 71 -12.74 -2.02 -9.37
N TYR A 72 -12.06 -1.53 -8.34
CA TYR A 72 -12.50 -1.61 -6.96
C TYR A 72 -12.14 -0.33 -6.23
N ASP A 73 -12.97 0.10 -5.29
CA ASP A 73 -12.66 1.25 -4.46
C ASP A 73 -11.77 0.82 -3.29
N SER A 74 -10.67 1.54 -3.09
CA SER A 74 -9.84 1.45 -1.90
C SER A 74 -10.60 1.96 -0.67
N SER A 75 -10.02 1.74 0.51
CA SER A 75 -10.60 2.15 1.79
C SER A 75 -10.71 3.69 1.92
N SER A 76 -9.89 4.44 1.17
CA SER A 76 -10.00 5.90 1.05
C SER A 76 -10.97 6.36 -0.04
N GLY A 77 -11.64 5.45 -0.75
CA GLY A 77 -12.60 5.75 -1.82
C GLY A 77 -11.97 6.04 -3.18
N PHE A 78 -10.67 5.80 -3.34
CA PHE A 78 -10.00 5.93 -4.64
C PHE A 78 -10.18 4.66 -5.47
N PRO A 79 -10.59 4.75 -6.75
CA PRO A 79 -10.74 3.60 -7.61
C PRO A 79 -9.38 3.05 -8.01
N LEU A 80 -9.16 1.76 -7.73
CA LEU A 80 -8.01 0.97 -8.15
C LEU A 80 -8.41 0.08 -9.32
N TYR A 81 -7.56 0.03 -10.34
CA TYR A 81 -7.77 -0.75 -11.55
C TYR A 81 -6.82 -1.93 -11.56
N PHE A 82 -7.37 -3.13 -11.76
CA PHE A 82 -6.60 -4.36 -11.80
C PHE A 82 -6.78 -5.01 -13.16
N SER A 83 -5.67 -5.47 -13.72
CA SER A 83 -5.68 -6.38 -14.85
C SER A 83 -4.88 -7.61 -14.50
N LYS A 84 -5.34 -8.76 -14.99
CA LYS A 84 -4.62 -10.01 -14.79
C LYS A 84 -3.54 -10.15 -15.86
N ASP A 85 -2.30 -10.29 -15.42
CA ASP A 85 -1.21 -10.77 -16.26
C ASP A 85 -1.13 -12.31 -16.26
N ILE A 86 -0.23 -12.85 -17.07
CA ILE A 86 -0.06 -14.29 -17.29
C ILE A 86 0.40 -15.08 -16.04
N ASN A 87 0.87 -14.40 -14.99
CA ASN A 87 1.56 -15.00 -13.83
C ASN A 87 0.69 -15.14 -12.57
N GLY A 88 -0.63 -14.95 -12.67
CA GLY A 88 -1.59 -14.85 -11.55
C GLY A 88 -1.27 -15.56 -10.22
N MET A 89 -1.44 -14.85 -9.10
CA MET A 89 -1.02 -15.24 -7.74
C MET A 89 -2.19 -15.68 -6.81
N LEU A 90 -1.88 -16.53 -5.80
CA LEU A 90 -2.79 -17.32 -4.92
C LEU A 90 -3.30 -16.60 -3.64
N VAL A 91 -4.46 -17.04 -3.11
CA VAL A 91 -5.28 -16.36 -2.08
C VAL A 91 -5.50 -17.15 -0.78
N LYS A 92 -5.45 -16.45 0.36
CA LYS A 92 -6.06 -16.78 1.68
C LYS A 92 -6.80 -15.54 2.24
N GLU A 93 -7.55 -15.68 3.34
CA GLU A 93 -8.52 -14.70 3.90
C GLU A 93 -8.10 -13.21 3.90
N ILE A 94 -6.81 -12.93 4.07
CA ILE A 94 -6.22 -11.62 3.75
C ILE A 94 -5.30 -11.84 2.54
N LEU A 95 -5.66 -11.24 1.41
CA LEU A 95 -4.87 -11.32 0.20
C LEU A 95 -3.84 -10.20 0.21
N VAL A 96 -2.56 -10.57 0.30
CA VAL A 96 -1.45 -9.61 0.23
C VAL A 96 -0.78 -9.73 -1.13
N HIS A 97 -0.78 -8.65 -1.89
CA HIS A 97 0.04 -8.53 -3.09
C HIS A 97 1.26 -7.66 -2.78
N VAL A 98 2.45 -8.18 -3.03
CA VAL A 98 3.68 -7.40 -2.91
C VAL A 98 3.94 -6.67 -4.23
N MET A 99 4.10 -5.35 -4.19
CA MET A 99 4.28 -4.50 -5.36
C MET A 99 5.67 -3.85 -5.39
N ASP A 100 6.27 -3.72 -6.57
CA ASP A 100 7.47 -2.88 -6.77
C ASP A 100 7.07 -1.41 -6.96
N GLY A 101 6.40 -0.86 -5.96
CA GLY A 101 5.91 0.50 -5.94
C GLY A 101 4.98 0.73 -4.75
N VAL A 102 4.59 1.99 -4.55
CA VAL A 102 3.59 2.38 -3.56
C VAL A 102 2.39 3.01 -4.25
N ILE A 103 1.19 2.63 -3.81
CA ILE A 103 -0.04 3.28 -4.24
C ILE A 103 -0.30 4.46 -3.31
N MET A 104 -0.35 5.65 -3.88
CA MET A 104 -0.72 6.88 -3.20
C MET A 104 -1.30 7.89 -4.19
N ASP A 105 -1.95 8.92 -3.67
CA ASP A 105 -2.35 10.06 -4.47
C ASP A 105 -1.18 11.05 -4.68
N ALA A 106 -1.28 11.88 -5.70
CA ALA A 106 -0.21 12.81 -6.08
C ALA A 106 0.04 13.91 -5.04
N GLU A 107 -0.98 14.36 -4.31
CA GLU A 107 -0.80 15.36 -3.24
C GLU A 107 0.00 14.74 -2.08
N PHE A 108 -0.28 13.48 -1.75
CA PHE A 108 0.50 12.76 -0.75
C PHE A 108 1.93 12.48 -1.20
N GLU A 109 2.14 12.11 -2.46
CA GLU A 109 3.49 11.92 -3.04
C GLU A 109 4.34 13.18 -2.88
N GLU A 110 3.81 14.34 -3.24
CA GLU A 110 4.49 15.63 -3.08
C GLU A 110 4.84 15.93 -1.61
N SER A 111 3.96 15.56 -0.67
CA SER A 111 4.24 15.75 0.77
C SER A 111 5.42 14.91 1.27
N ILE A 112 5.62 13.71 0.72
CA ILE A 112 6.76 12.84 1.05
C ILE A 112 8.05 13.39 0.45
N LEU A 113 7.99 13.97 -0.76
CA LEU A 113 9.15 14.54 -1.43
C LEU A 113 9.61 15.84 -0.78
N ALA A 114 8.68 16.65 -0.27
CA ALA A 114 8.96 17.97 0.30
C ALA A 114 9.67 17.95 1.67
N GLU A 115 9.59 16.85 2.44
CA GLU A 115 10.25 16.77 3.75
C GLU A 115 11.79 16.85 3.65
N ASP A 116 12.38 16.46 2.52
CA ASP A 116 13.83 16.41 2.34
C ASP A 116 14.45 17.78 1.97
N ASP A 117 13.66 18.71 1.43
CA ASP A 117 14.14 20.04 1.03
C ASP A 117 14.39 20.98 2.24
N THR A 118 14.19 20.51 3.47
CA THR A 118 14.28 21.34 4.69
C THR A 118 15.50 21.09 5.59
N GLU A 119 16.47 20.25 5.19
CA GLU A 119 17.69 19.99 5.99
C GLU A 119 19.02 20.60 5.46
N GLU A 120 19.01 21.60 4.57
CA GLU A 120 20.22 22.39 4.26
C GLU A 120 19.99 23.90 4.47
N ASP A 121 20.24 24.40 5.69
CA ASP A 121 20.60 25.81 5.98
C ASP A 121 21.52 25.91 7.22
#